data_AF-A0A7K4G3Y7-F1
#
_entry.id   AF-A0A7K4G3Y7-F1
#
_cell.length_a   1.000
_cell.length_b   1.000
_cell.length_c   1.000
_cell.angle_alpha   90.00
_cell.angle_beta   90.00
_cell.angle_gamma   90.00
#
_symmetry.space_group_name_H-M   'P 1'
#
loop_
_entity.id
_entity.type
_entity.pdbx_description
1 polymer ?
#
loop_
_entity_poly.entity_id
_entity_poly.type
_entity_poly.pdbx_seq_one_letter_code
_entity_poly.pdbx_strand_id
1 'polypeptide(L)'
;SRCAVFRFSPLTDEDLTKITKQVIQGEGLELDDKAIEAVVYLSEGDARKAINILQGASGAGSKITEEMIFQVSSRARPAEIGEMVQLAIKGKFTQARDLLNKLMIEYAMSGQDVIGQVYREVTRLDVDDETKVKLVDRVGEYDFRMSEGGDERIQLEALLAQIMLVAKK
;
A
#
# COMPACT_ATOMS: atom_id res chain seq x y z
N SER A 1 31.19 -8.97 -21.68
CA SER A 1 31.00 -10.25 -20.96
C SER A 1 32.24 -10.60 -20.13
N ARG A 2 32.63 -9.77 -19.15
CA ARG A 2 33.83 -10.00 -18.30
C ARG A 2 33.51 -9.94 -16.80
N CYS A 3 32.22 -9.97 -16.44
CA CYS A 3 31.77 -9.85 -15.06
C CYS A 3 31.05 -11.12 -14.62
N ALA A 4 31.26 -11.51 -13.36
CA ALA A 4 30.37 -12.42 -12.67
C ALA A 4 29.06 -11.68 -12.35
N VAL A 5 27.93 -12.31 -12.70
CA VAL A 5 26.61 -11.74 -12.47
C VAL A 5 26.13 -12.17 -11.08
N PHE A 6 25.85 -11.20 -10.23
CA PHE A 6 25.18 -11.42 -8.96
C PHE A 6 23.77 -10.85 -9.04
N ARG A 7 22.78 -11.65 -8.61
CA ARG A 7 21.38 -11.25 -8.54
C ARG A 7 20.97 -11.23 -7.08
N PHE A 8 20.71 -10.03 -6.58
CA PHE A 8 20.19 -9.85 -5.22
C PHE A 8 18.67 -9.96 -5.29
N SER A 9 18.12 -10.82 -4.43
CA SER A 9 16.67 -10.92 -4.26
C SER A 9 16.22 -9.93 -3.17
N PRO A 10 14.95 -9.52 -3.15
CA PRO A 10 14.38 -8.79 -2.02
C PRO A 10 14.65 -9.52 -0.71
N LEU A 11 14.84 -8.77 0.37
CA LEU A 11 15.03 -9.34 1.69
C LEU A 11 13.75 -10.01 2.18
N THR A 12 13.90 -11.05 3.00
CA THR A 12 12.77 -11.65 3.69
C THR A 12 12.25 -10.72 4.78
N ASP A 13 11.00 -10.89 5.18
CA ASP A 13 10.40 -10.14 6.29
C ASP A 13 11.17 -10.38 7.61
N GLU A 14 11.72 -11.58 7.81
CA GLU A 14 12.56 -11.93 8.95
C GLU A 14 13.88 -11.13 8.96
N ASP A 15 14.56 -11.06 7.80
CA ASP A 15 15.80 -10.29 7.65
C ASP A 15 15.55 -8.79 7.85
N LEU A 16 14.47 -8.26 7.27
CA LEU A 16 14.07 -6.87 7.48
C LEU A 16 13.74 -6.59 8.95
N THR A 17 12.99 -7.48 9.62
CA THR A 17 12.66 -7.33 11.04
C THR A 17 13.93 -7.26 11.89
N LYS A 18 14.93 -8.09 11.57
CA LYS A 18 16.22 -8.07 12.26
C LYS A 18 16.97 -6.75 12.06
N ILE A 19 17.03 -6.26 10.82
CA ILE A 19 17.67 -4.97 10.50
C ILE A 19 16.95 -3.82 11.23
N THR A 20 15.63 -3.79 11.17
CA THR A 20 14.78 -2.79 11.85
C THR A 20 15.06 -2.81 13.36
N LYS A 21 15.07 -3.97 14.01
CA LYS A 21 15.37 -4.10 15.45
C LYS A 21 16.79 -3.63 15.81
N GLN A 22 17.77 -3.87 14.94
CA GLN A 22 19.14 -3.36 15.16
C GLN A 22 19.18 -1.84 15.14
N VAL A 23 18.49 -1.19 14.20
CA VAL A 23 18.42 0.28 14.13
C VAL A 23 17.69 0.85 15.35
N ILE A 24 16.56 0.25 15.73
CA ILE A 24 15.79 0.66 16.92
C ILE A 24 16.66 0.65 18.18
N GLN A 25 17.42 -0.43 18.40
CA GLN A 25 18.33 -0.54 19.55
C GLN A 25 19.51 0.42 19.47
N GLY A 26 20.10 0.60 18.28
CA GLY A 26 21.26 1.47 18.06
C GLY A 26 20.94 2.96 18.27
N GLU A 27 19.74 3.38 17.90
CA GLU A 27 19.29 4.78 17.97
C GLU A 27 18.44 5.07 19.22
N GLY A 28 18.15 4.06 20.06
CA GLY A 28 17.35 4.21 21.27
C GLY A 28 15.89 4.58 20.99
N LEU A 29 15.30 4.01 19.93
CA LEU A 29 13.90 4.22 19.56
C LEU A 29 12.98 3.26 20.33
N GLU A 30 11.75 3.69 20.60
CA GLU A 30 10.70 2.89 21.24
C GLU A 30 9.57 2.64 20.25
N LEU A 31 9.45 1.40 19.78
CA LEU A 31 8.38 0.92 18.89
C LEU A 31 7.72 -0.31 19.51
N ASP A 32 6.41 -0.45 19.31
CA ASP A 32 5.70 -1.70 19.57
C ASP A 32 5.82 -2.68 18.38
N ASP A 33 5.45 -3.94 18.61
CA ASP A 33 5.56 -4.98 17.56
C ASP A 33 4.71 -4.62 16.32
N LYS A 34 3.58 -3.94 16.50
CA LYS A 34 2.73 -3.47 15.40
C LYS A 34 3.43 -2.43 14.52
N ALA A 35 4.13 -1.46 15.12
CA ALA A 35 4.90 -0.48 14.37
C ALA A 35 6.06 -1.15 13.61
N ILE A 36 6.70 -2.16 14.20
CA ILE A 36 7.74 -2.94 13.52
C ILE A 36 7.16 -3.69 12.31
N GLU A 37 6.03 -4.38 12.49
CA GLU A 37 5.32 -5.06 11.41
C GLU A 37 4.91 -4.08 10.29
N ALA A 38 4.42 -2.88 10.65
CA ALA A 38 4.07 -1.85 9.69
C ALA A 38 5.30 -1.39 8.88
N VAL A 39 6.45 -1.18 9.51
CA VAL A 39 7.70 -0.83 8.79
C VAL A 39 8.06 -1.93 7.80
N VAL A 40 8.07 -3.20 8.24
CA VAL A 40 8.40 -4.34 7.37
C VAL A 40 7.43 -4.44 6.20
N TYR A 41 6.12 -4.34 6.47
CA TYR A 41 5.08 -4.37 5.46
C TYR A 41 5.26 -3.27 4.39
N LEU A 42 5.56 -2.04 4.80
CA LEU A 42 5.74 -0.91 3.88
C LEU A 42 7.08 -0.97 3.12
N SER A 43 8.04 -1.72 3.64
CA SER A 43 9.39 -1.83 3.08
C SER A 43 9.48 -2.78 1.90
N GLU A 44 8.58 -3.76 1.77
CA GLU A 44 8.47 -4.63 0.59
C GLU A 44 9.80 -5.31 0.18
N GLY A 45 10.60 -5.74 1.17
CA GLY A 45 11.91 -6.35 0.94
C GLY A 45 13.07 -5.36 0.72
N ASP A 46 12.83 -4.04 0.78
CA ASP A 46 13.86 -2.99 0.65
C ASP A 46 14.28 -2.43 2.03
N ALA A 47 15.48 -2.78 2.48
CA ALA A 47 16.06 -2.29 3.74
C ALA A 47 16.26 -0.77 3.76
N ARG A 48 16.55 -0.14 2.62
CA ARG A 48 16.70 1.32 2.56
C ARG A 48 15.38 1.99 2.88
N LYS A 49 14.28 1.44 2.34
CA LYS A 49 12.92 1.94 2.58
C LYS A 49 12.58 1.82 4.07
N ALA A 50 12.87 0.68 4.70
CA ALA A 50 12.69 0.47 6.14
C ALA A 50 13.41 1.53 6.98
N ILE A 51 14.70 1.76 6.70
CA ILE A 51 15.53 2.71 7.44
C ILE A 51 15.02 4.15 7.25
N ASN A 52 14.65 4.53 6.02
CA ASN A 52 14.12 5.86 5.75
C ASN A 52 12.79 6.12 6.46
N ILE A 53 11.92 5.12 6.55
CA ILE A 53 10.66 5.21 7.29
C ILE A 53 10.94 5.45 8.77
N LEU A 54 11.85 4.66 9.38
CA LEU A 54 12.25 4.83 10.77
C LEU A 54 12.84 6.23 11.02
N GLN A 55 13.74 6.68 10.15
CA GLN A 55 14.39 7.99 10.25
C GLN A 55 13.37 9.15 10.15
N GLY A 56 12.42 9.05 9.22
CA GLY A 56 11.36 10.05 9.08
C GLY A 56 10.46 10.10 10.32
N ALA A 57 10.12 8.92 10.88
CA ALA A 57 9.30 8.84 12.08
C ALA A 57 10.03 9.31 13.34
N SER A 58 11.34 9.05 13.47
CA SER A 58 12.14 9.51 14.61
C SER A 58 12.30 11.04 14.67
N GLY A 59 12.05 11.76 13.58
CA GLY A 59 12.09 13.22 13.56
C GLY A 59 11.09 13.90 14.52
N ALA A 60 10.01 13.20 14.89
CA ALA A 60 9.02 13.68 15.84
C ALA A 60 9.30 13.25 17.31
N GLY A 61 10.28 12.37 17.54
CA GLY A 61 10.68 11.91 18.87
C GLY A 61 11.07 10.42 18.90
N SER A 62 11.57 9.96 20.04
CA SER A 62 12.05 8.58 20.22
C SER A 62 10.95 7.53 20.28
N LYS A 63 9.72 7.94 20.63
CA LYS A 63 8.56 7.05 20.68
C LYS A 63 7.81 7.09 19.36
N ILE A 64 7.83 5.97 18.64
CA ILE A 64 7.27 5.86 17.29
C ILE A 64 6.07 4.90 17.34
N THR A 65 4.92 5.37 16.86
CA THR A 65 3.69 4.57 16.79
C THR A 65 3.44 4.10 15.36
N GLU A 66 2.62 3.06 15.20
CA GLU A 66 2.14 2.57 13.89
C GLU A 66 1.56 3.71 13.03
N GLU A 67 0.78 4.61 13.64
CA GLU A 67 0.20 5.75 12.94
C GLU A 67 1.25 6.69 12.33
N MET A 68 2.34 6.97 13.08
CA MET A 68 3.44 7.80 12.59
C MET A 68 4.15 7.14 11.39
N ILE A 69 4.30 5.81 11.42
CA ILE A 69 4.88 5.04 10.32
C ILE A 69 4.07 5.20 9.03
N PHE A 70 2.74 5.06 9.11
CA PHE A 70 1.86 5.22 7.94
C PHE A 70 1.82 6.67 7.43
N GLN A 71 1.81 7.65 8.34
CA GLN A 71 1.84 9.07 7.98
C GLN A 71 3.13 9.46 7.24
N VAL A 72 4.30 9.09 7.77
CA VAL A 72 5.60 9.40 7.15
C VAL A 72 5.77 8.72 5.80
N SER A 73 5.18 7.54 5.64
CA SER A 73 5.26 6.78 4.40
C SER A 73 4.29 7.25 3.32
N SER A 74 3.36 8.16 3.64
CA SER A 74 2.22 8.55 2.78
C SER A 74 1.46 7.32 2.25
N ARG A 75 1.15 6.38 3.15
CA ARG A 75 0.48 5.11 2.82
C ARG A 75 -0.75 4.92 3.70
N ALA A 76 -1.85 4.50 3.09
CA ALA A 76 -3.03 4.02 3.82
C ALA A 76 -2.70 2.78 4.65
N ARG A 77 -3.51 2.57 5.71
CA ARG A 77 -3.56 1.27 6.38
C ARG A 77 -4.22 0.26 5.44
N PRO A 78 -3.74 -1.00 5.40
CA PRO A 78 -4.34 -2.05 4.58
C PRO A 78 -5.85 -2.21 4.80
N ALA A 79 -6.29 -2.07 6.06
CA ALA A 79 -7.70 -2.13 6.43
C ALA A 79 -8.57 -1.08 5.72
N GLU A 80 -8.05 0.13 5.48
CA GLU A 80 -8.81 1.22 4.85
C GLU A 80 -8.97 0.99 3.33
N ILE A 81 -7.93 0.49 2.65
CA ILE A 81 -8.03 0.10 1.24
C ILE A 81 -8.95 -1.10 1.09
N GLY A 82 -8.82 -2.11 1.97
CA GLY A 82 -9.68 -3.28 1.98
C GLY A 82 -11.16 -2.90 2.17
N GLU A 83 -11.45 -2.00 3.12
CA GLU A 83 -12.79 -1.46 3.34
C GLU A 83 -13.33 -0.72 2.10
N MET A 84 -12.51 0.12 1.47
CA MET A 84 -12.88 0.85 0.25
C MET A 84 -13.28 -0.11 -0.88
N VAL A 85 -12.47 -1.14 -1.14
CA VAL A 85 -12.75 -2.15 -2.16
C VAL A 85 -14.01 -2.95 -1.82
N GLN A 86 -14.18 -3.33 -0.55
CA GLN A 86 -15.37 -4.04 -0.07
C GLN A 86 -16.66 -3.22 -0.21
N LEU A 87 -16.60 -1.91 0.05
CA LEU A 87 -17.74 -1.01 -0.16
C LEU A 87 -18.13 -0.92 -1.64
N ALA A 88 -17.13 -0.87 -2.54
CA ALA A 88 -17.38 -0.87 -3.98
C ALA A 88 -18.04 -2.18 -4.44
N ILE A 89 -17.54 -3.34 -3.98
CA ILE A 89 -18.12 -4.66 -4.27
C ILE A 89 -19.58 -4.75 -3.78
N LYS A 90 -19.87 -4.22 -2.58
CA LYS A 90 -21.23 -4.17 -2.01
C LYS A 90 -22.15 -3.15 -2.67
N GLY A 91 -21.68 -2.44 -3.70
CA GLY A 91 -22.45 -1.45 -4.44
C GLY A 91 -22.63 -0.11 -3.73
N LYS A 92 -21.87 0.15 -2.66
CA LYS A 92 -21.91 1.42 -1.91
C LYS A 92 -20.91 2.42 -2.49
N PHE A 93 -21.07 2.76 -3.76
CA PHE A 93 -20.13 3.60 -4.51
C PHE A 93 -19.78 4.91 -3.81
N THR A 94 -20.78 5.68 -3.34
CA THR A 94 -20.54 6.96 -2.68
C THR A 94 -19.66 6.81 -1.43
N GLN A 95 -19.88 5.77 -0.63
CA GLN A 95 -19.07 5.52 0.57
C GLN A 95 -17.63 5.12 0.20
N ALA A 96 -17.45 4.28 -0.83
CA ALA A 96 -16.12 3.94 -1.33
C ALA A 96 -15.38 5.18 -1.87
N ARG A 97 -16.08 6.06 -2.59
CA ARG A 97 -15.53 7.33 -3.11
C ARG A 97 -15.15 8.29 -1.99
N ASP A 98 -15.97 8.41 -0.95
CA ASP A 98 -15.66 9.29 0.17
C ASP A 98 -14.42 8.77 0.94
N LEU A 99 -14.26 7.45 1.05
CA LEU A 99 -13.04 6.85 1.60
C LEU A 99 -11.82 7.08 0.69
N LEU A 100 -11.96 6.93 -0.63
CA LEU A 100 -10.90 7.28 -1.58
C LEU A 100 -10.45 8.74 -1.43
N ASN A 101 -11.39 9.67 -1.31
CA ASN A 101 -11.09 11.08 -1.08
C ASN A 101 -10.32 11.30 0.23
N LYS A 102 -10.72 10.61 1.30
CA LYS A 102 -9.97 10.62 2.56
C LYS A 102 -8.54 10.14 2.35
N LEU A 103 -8.34 9.04 1.63
CA LEU A 103 -7.00 8.49 1.37
C LEU A 103 -6.11 9.43 0.56
N MET A 104 -6.65 10.05 -0.49
CA MET A 104 -5.88 10.97 -1.34
C MET A 104 -5.58 12.31 -0.65
N ILE A 105 -6.51 12.82 0.17
CA ILE A 105 -6.37 14.16 0.78
C ILE A 105 -5.68 14.08 2.13
N GLU A 106 -6.14 13.22 3.04
CA GLU A 106 -5.62 13.16 4.41
C GLU A 106 -4.26 12.44 4.47
N TYR A 107 -4.10 11.34 3.73
CA TYR A 107 -2.83 10.60 3.69
C TYR A 107 -1.90 11.03 2.54
N ALA A 108 -2.31 12.03 1.75
CA ALA A 108 -1.56 12.57 0.62
C ALA A 108 -1.06 11.48 -0.35
N MET A 109 -1.83 10.40 -0.50
CA MET A 109 -1.44 9.29 -1.35
C MET A 109 -1.52 9.68 -2.82
N SER A 110 -0.48 9.30 -3.59
CA SER A 110 -0.55 9.38 -5.05
C SER A 110 -1.53 8.34 -5.59
N GLY A 111 -2.09 8.59 -6.78
CA GLY A 111 -2.97 7.61 -7.42
C GLY A 111 -2.28 6.28 -7.72
N GLN A 112 -0.98 6.33 -8.02
CA GLN A 112 -0.11 5.17 -8.18
C GLN A 112 0.01 4.34 -6.89
N ASP A 113 0.10 5.00 -5.75
CA ASP A 113 0.14 4.32 -4.46
C ASP A 113 -1.20 3.67 -4.11
N VAL A 114 -2.31 4.34 -4.41
CA VAL A 114 -3.65 3.80 -4.18
C VAL A 114 -3.88 2.57 -5.06
N ILE A 115 -3.59 2.63 -6.36
CA ILE A 115 -3.85 1.51 -7.27
C ILE A 115 -2.97 0.30 -6.97
N GLY A 116 -1.72 0.51 -6.58
CA GLY A 116 -0.83 -0.56 -6.15
C GLY A 116 -1.36 -1.28 -4.90
N GLN A 117 -1.95 -0.53 -3.95
CA GLN A 117 -2.60 -1.15 -2.78
C GLN A 117 -3.92 -1.83 -3.15
N VAL A 118 -4.73 -1.25 -4.04
CA VAL A 118 -5.95 -1.89 -4.55
C VAL A 118 -5.62 -3.22 -5.22
N TYR A 119 -4.56 -3.32 -6.01
CA TYR A 119 -4.11 -4.58 -6.59
C TYR A 119 -3.83 -5.66 -5.53
N ARG A 120 -3.10 -5.29 -4.46
CA ARG A 120 -2.81 -6.21 -3.35
C ARG A 120 -4.08 -6.69 -2.65
N GLU A 121 -5.03 -5.80 -2.40
CA GLU A 121 -6.28 -6.18 -1.77
C GLU A 121 -7.15 -7.04 -2.70
N VAL A 122 -7.23 -6.70 -4.00
CA VAL A 122 -7.98 -7.48 -5.00
C VAL A 122 -7.46 -8.92 -5.11
N THR A 123 -6.15 -9.13 -5.07
CA THR A 123 -5.57 -10.48 -5.12
C THR A 123 -5.86 -11.31 -3.86
N ARG A 124 -6.11 -10.65 -2.72
CA ARG A 124 -6.46 -11.28 -1.43
C ARG A 124 -7.96 -11.46 -1.21
N LEU A 125 -8.81 -10.88 -2.07
CA LEU A 125 -10.26 -11.01 -1.95
C LEU A 125 -10.73 -12.46 -2.05
N ASP A 126 -11.70 -12.80 -1.20
CA ASP A 126 -12.45 -14.06 -1.25
C ASP A 126 -13.63 -13.92 -2.22
N VAL A 127 -13.32 -13.97 -3.51
CA VAL A 127 -14.25 -13.96 -4.65
C VAL A 127 -13.87 -15.07 -5.62
N ASP A 128 -14.80 -15.47 -6.48
CA ASP A 128 -14.53 -16.48 -7.52
C ASP A 128 -13.43 -16.01 -8.48
N ASP A 129 -12.72 -16.97 -9.07
CA ASP A 129 -11.57 -16.70 -9.94
C ASP A 129 -11.96 -15.88 -11.18
N GLU A 130 -13.16 -16.05 -11.73
CA GLU A 130 -13.61 -15.30 -12.90
C GLU A 130 -13.77 -13.81 -12.57
N THR A 131 -14.38 -13.50 -11.42
CA THR A 131 -14.47 -12.14 -10.89
C THR A 131 -13.09 -11.58 -10.60
N LYS A 132 -12.21 -12.36 -9.95
CA LYS A 132 -10.84 -11.93 -9.63
C LYS A 132 -10.04 -11.57 -10.89
N VAL A 133 -10.11 -12.39 -11.94
CA VAL A 133 -9.45 -12.12 -13.24
C VAL A 133 -9.96 -10.82 -13.85
N LYS A 134 -11.28 -10.58 -13.86
CA LYS A 134 -11.86 -9.32 -14.38
C LYS A 134 -11.40 -8.11 -13.59
N LEU A 135 -11.30 -8.21 -12.26
CA LEU A 135 -10.83 -7.11 -11.42
C LEU A 135 -9.36 -6.79 -11.70
N VAL A 136 -8.50 -7.80 -11.80
CA VAL A 136 -7.08 -7.62 -12.13
C VAL A 136 -6.89 -6.97 -13.51
N ASP A 137 -7.66 -7.40 -14.52
CA ASP A 137 -7.67 -6.79 -15.86
C ASP A 137 -8.01 -5.29 -15.79
N ARG A 138 -9.05 -4.93 -15.04
CA ARG A 138 -9.42 -3.52 -14.85
C ARG A 138 -8.33 -2.75 -14.11
N VAL A 139 -7.78 -3.27 -13.03
CA VAL A 139 -6.70 -2.59 -12.30
C VAL A 139 -5.52 -2.30 -13.24
N GLY A 140 -5.11 -3.25 -14.08
CA GLY A 140 -4.03 -3.02 -15.06
C GLY A 140 -4.37 -1.96 -16.11
N GLU A 141 -5.61 -1.92 -16.60
CA GLU A 141 -6.05 -0.89 -17.55
C GLU A 141 -6.00 0.52 -16.94
N TYR A 142 -6.47 0.68 -15.70
CA TYR A 142 -6.47 1.98 -15.02
C TYR A 142 -5.07 2.42 -14.59
N ASP A 143 -4.20 1.48 -14.24
CA ASP A 143 -2.78 1.74 -13.98
C ASP A 143 -2.10 2.31 -15.23
N PHE A 144 -2.31 1.67 -16.38
CA PHE A 144 -1.80 2.16 -17.65
C PHE A 144 -2.34 3.56 -17.98
N ARG A 145 -3.64 3.80 -17.85
CA ARG A 145 -4.24 5.11 -18.12
C ARG A 145 -3.65 6.23 -17.25
N MET A 146 -3.35 5.94 -15.98
CA MET A 146 -2.68 6.91 -15.11
C MET A 146 -1.22 7.09 -15.50
N SER A 147 -0.51 6.03 -15.89
CA SER A 147 0.87 6.14 -16.38
C SER A 147 0.99 6.99 -17.66
N GLU A 148 -0.06 7.01 -18.49
CA GLU A 148 -0.16 7.86 -19.69
C GLU A 148 -0.58 9.31 -19.38
N GLY A 149 -0.64 9.70 -18.09
CA GLY A 149 -0.98 11.06 -17.66
C GLY A 149 -2.47 11.33 -17.53
N GLY A 150 -3.31 10.28 -17.43
CA GLY A 150 -4.70 10.42 -17.07
C GLY A 150 -4.88 11.00 -15.66
N ASP A 151 -5.94 11.77 -15.45
CA ASP A 151 -6.24 12.36 -14.15
C ASP A 151 -6.48 11.28 -13.09
N GLU A 152 -5.66 11.27 -12.04
CA GLU A 152 -5.65 10.22 -11.02
C GLU A 152 -7.02 10.06 -10.34
N ARG A 153 -7.70 11.17 -10.02
CA ARG A 153 -8.99 11.13 -9.32
C ARG A 153 -10.05 10.52 -10.21
N ILE A 154 -10.15 10.98 -11.45
CA ILE A 154 -11.12 10.45 -12.42
C ILE A 154 -10.88 8.97 -12.67
N GLN A 155 -9.61 8.55 -12.84
CA GLN A 155 -9.28 7.15 -13.10
C GLN A 155 -9.60 6.25 -11.90
N LEU A 156 -9.27 6.66 -10.67
CA LEU A 156 -9.55 5.87 -9.47
C LEU A 156 -11.04 5.77 -9.16
N GLU A 157 -11.80 6.86 -9.31
CA GLU A 157 -13.26 6.80 -9.17
C GLU A 157 -13.90 5.89 -10.22
N ALA A 158 -13.41 5.97 -11.47
CA ALA A 158 -13.86 5.10 -12.54
C ALA A 158 -13.49 3.62 -12.29
N LEU A 159 -12.32 3.34 -11.68
CA LEU A 159 -11.96 1.99 -11.24
C LEU A 159 -12.92 1.49 -10.15
N LEU A 160 -13.25 2.30 -9.13
CA LEU A 160 -14.24 1.92 -8.12
C LEU A 160 -15.62 1.60 -8.74
N ALA A 161 -16.03 2.38 -9.74
CA ALA A 161 -17.25 2.11 -10.49
C ALA A 161 -17.16 0.78 -11.25
N GLN A 162 -16.03 0.46 -11.88
CA GLN A 162 -15.82 -0.83 -12.56
C GLN A 162 -15.84 -2.01 -11.59
N ILE A 163 -15.20 -1.88 -10.42
CA ILE A 163 -15.24 -2.92 -9.37
C ILE A 163 -16.69 -3.22 -8.99
N MET A 164 -17.51 -2.19 -8.78
CA MET A 164 -18.94 -2.34 -8.49
C MET A 164 -19.70 -3.04 -9.62
N LEU A 165 -19.44 -2.68 -10.89
CA LEU A 165 -20.13 -3.27 -12.05
C LEU A 165 -19.77 -4.75 -12.24
N VAL A 166 -18.52 -5.13 -12.00
CA VAL A 166 -18.05 -6.52 -12.09
C VAL A 166 -18.65 -7.36 -10.97
N ALA A 167 -18.74 -6.81 -9.75
CA ALA A 167 -19.26 -7.52 -8.58
C ALA A 167 -20.79 -7.71 -8.55
N LYS A 168 -21.55 -6.95 -9.34
CA LYS A 168 -23.03 -7.00 -9.33
C LYS A 168 -23.62 -8.14 -10.17
N LYS A 169 -22.81 -9.06 -10.67
CA LYS A 169 -23.24 -10.23 -11.45
C LYS A 169 -23.46 -11.45 -10.57
#